data_AF-A0A8T4CZ94-F1
#
_entry.id   AF-A0A8T4CZ94-F1
#
_cell.length_a   1.000
_cell.length_b   1.000
_cell.length_c   1.000
_cell.angle_alpha   90.00
_cell.angle_beta   90.00
_cell.angle_gamma   90.00
#
_symmetry.space_group_name_H-M   'P 1'
#
loop_
_entity.id
_entity.type
_entity.pdbx_description
1 polymer ?
#
loop_
_entity_poly.entity_id
_entity_poly.type
_entity_poly.pdbx_seq_one_letter_code
_entity_poly.pdbx_strand_id
1 'polypeptide(L)'
;MKNKNTRAQKKDYFFGGSFFKEKKAQLEIIGLVFIVILVSMAMLFYLSYSVSKKDKQLYKQYADNELGASYASVFTKMSICGTEMNKLLEDCITTRRIVCEGGLDSCETVNKTILYLLDSTLDLWDESYGFTIRWTDDPRIEGYTDGTWQNSGENSYYFDDEKWVYTRRNCTDETTGIKRPPGLSPIPVGTTGDTISVEVGMCAQ
;
A
#
# COMPACT_ATOMS: atom_id res chain seq x y z
N MET A 1 23.81 7.37 61.57
CA MET A 1 23.64 5.90 61.65
C MET A 1 24.07 5.33 60.29
N LYS A 2 25.21 4.62 60.22
CA LYS A 2 25.33 3.16 59.99
C LYS A 2 24.39 2.68 58.87
N ASN A 3 24.81 2.01 57.80
CA ASN A 3 25.80 0.93 57.75
C ASN A 3 26.25 0.65 56.29
N LYS A 4 27.54 0.35 56.13
CA LYS A 4 28.18 -0.15 54.91
C LYS A 4 27.88 -1.64 54.76
N ASN A 5 27.60 -2.14 53.56
CA ASN A 5 28.04 -3.47 53.12
C ASN A 5 27.70 -3.73 51.63
N THR A 6 28.65 -3.42 50.76
CA THR A 6 28.64 -3.85 49.35
C THR A 6 29.74 -4.88 49.20
N ARG A 7 29.40 -6.17 49.30
CA ARG A 7 30.34 -7.27 49.02
C ARG A 7 30.35 -7.53 47.52
N ALA A 8 31.40 -7.08 46.85
CA ALA A 8 31.71 -7.45 45.49
C ALA A 8 32.16 -8.92 45.45
N GLN A 9 31.37 -9.80 44.85
CA GLN A 9 31.82 -11.14 44.48
C GLN A 9 32.50 -11.10 43.13
N LYS A 10 33.82 -11.28 43.16
CA LYS A 10 34.68 -11.43 41.99
C LYS A 10 34.48 -12.84 41.43
N LYS A 11 33.70 -12.98 40.36
CA LYS A 11 33.59 -14.24 39.61
C LYS A 11 34.77 -14.32 38.65
N ASP A 12 35.82 -15.01 39.09
CA ASP A 12 36.97 -15.36 38.24
C ASP A 12 36.51 -16.46 37.27
N TYR A 13 36.15 -16.07 36.04
CA TYR A 13 35.87 -17.01 34.96
C TYR A 13 37.19 -17.63 34.52
N PHE A 14 37.46 -18.80 35.08
CA PHE A 14 38.58 -19.67 34.81
C PHE A 14 38.44 -20.29 33.40
N PHE A 15 38.74 -19.53 32.35
CA PHE A 15 39.05 -20.08 31.02
C PHE A 15 40.56 -20.32 30.93
N GLY A 16 41.06 -21.19 31.80
CA GLY A 16 42.44 -21.67 31.80
C GLY A 16 42.64 -22.77 30.76
N GLY A 17 42.71 -22.38 29.48
CA GLY A 17 43.12 -23.26 28.39
C GLY A 17 44.63 -23.46 28.37
N SER A 18 45.15 -24.33 29.24
CA SER A 18 46.53 -24.84 29.14
C SER A 18 46.62 -25.84 27.99
N PHE A 19 46.79 -25.36 26.76
CA PHE A 19 46.89 -26.19 25.56
C PHE A 19 48.09 -25.83 24.69
N PHE A 20 49.29 -25.72 25.28
CA PHE A 20 50.50 -25.52 24.49
C PHE A 20 51.65 -26.36 25.04
N LYS A 21 51.63 -27.66 24.73
CA LYS A 21 52.84 -28.42 24.43
C LYS A 21 52.47 -29.67 23.62
N GLU A 22 52.88 -29.62 22.36
CA GLU A 22 52.90 -30.68 21.35
C GLU A 22 51.57 -31.11 20.69
N LYS A 23 51.32 -30.63 19.46
CA LYS A 23 51.29 -31.40 18.18
C LYS A 23 50.94 -30.43 17.03
N LYS A 24 51.89 -30.15 16.12
CA LYS A 24 51.67 -29.27 14.95
C LYS A 24 50.42 -29.64 14.13
N ALA A 25 50.11 -30.94 14.03
CA ALA A 25 48.94 -31.44 13.31
C ALA A 25 47.59 -31.05 13.94
N GLN A 26 47.52 -30.77 15.25
CA GLN A 26 46.27 -30.38 15.91
C GLN A 26 45.89 -28.92 15.62
N LEU A 27 46.87 -28.08 15.33
CA LEU A 27 46.66 -26.66 15.04
C LEU A 27 46.07 -26.45 13.63
N GLU A 28 46.39 -27.34 12.70
CA GLU A 28 45.85 -27.34 11.33
C GLU A 28 44.35 -27.69 11.30
N ILE A 29 43.92 -28.64 12.13
CA ILE A 29 42.51 -29.05 12.25
C ILE A 29 41.65 -27.93 12.86
N ILE A 30 42.17 -27.20 13.85
CA ILE A 30 41.44 -26.08 14.48
C ILE A 30 41.20 -24.95 13.48
N GLY A 31 42.18 -24.65 12.62
CA GLY A 31 42.02 -23.67 11.56
C GLY A 31 40.91 -24.05 10.58
N LEU A 32 40.86 -25.32 10.17
CA LEU A 32 39.80 -25.83 9.30
C LEU A 32 38.41 -25.70 9.93
N VAL A 33 38.27 -26.04 11.21
CA VAL A 33 36.98 -25.90 11.94
C VAL A 33 36.50 -24.45 11.95
N PHE A 34 37.38 -23.48 12.19
CA PHE A 34 37.02 -22.06 12.17
C PHE A 34 36.55 -21.60 10.79
N ILE A 35 37.20 -22.03 9.72
CA ILE A 35 36.79 -21.71 8.34
C ILE A 35 35.39 -22.27 8.06
N VAL A 36 35.11 -23.52 8.45
CA VAL A 36 33.79 -24.14 8.28
C VAL A 36 32.71 -23.33 9.00
N ILE A 37 32.96 -22.88 10.23
CA ILE A 37 32.01 -22.06 10.99
C ILE A 37 31.74 -20.73 10.26
N LEU A 38 32.79 -20.06 9.78
CA LEU A 38 32.65 -18.80 9.04
C LEU A 38 31.87 -18.97 7.73
N VAL A 39 32.17 -20.01 6.95
CA VAL A 39 31.43 -20.34 5.72
C VAL A 39 29.97 -20.64 6.01
N SER A 40 29.69 -21.40 7.08
CA SER A 40 28.32 -21.73 7.49
C SER A 40 27.53 -20.47 7.85
N MET A 41 28.13 -19.54 8.62
CA MET A 41 27.49 -18.26 8.94
C MET A 41 27.23 -17.40 7.70
N ALA A 42 28.21 -17.31 6.79
CA ALA A 42 28.05 -16.56 5.54
C ALA A 42 26.89 -17.12 4.69
N MET A 43 26.76 -18.44 4.61
CA MET A 43 25.67 -19.10 3.88
C MET A 43 24.30 -18.81 4.51
N LEU A 44 24.19 -18.80 5.85
CA LEU A 44 22.95 -18.44 6.55
C LEU A 44 22.55 -16.99 6.29
N PHE A 45 23.50 -16.05 6.32
CA PHE A 45 23.22 -14.64 5.98
C PHE A 45 22.77 -14.49 4.53
N TYR A 46 23.42 -15.20 3.60
CA TYR A 46 23.03 -15.19 2.19
C TYR A 46 21.59 -15.71 1.99
N LEU A 47 21.24 -16.83 2.64
CA LEU A 47 19.90 -17.40 2.56
C LEU A 47 18.84 -16.46 3.17
N SER A 48 19.12 -15.90 4.35
CA SER A 48 18.21 -14.94 5.00
C SER A 48 17.97 -13.72 4.10
N TYR A 49 19.02 -13.15 3.52
CA TYR A 49 18.90 -12.00 2.63
C TYR A 49 18.19 -12.33 1.31
N SER A 50 18.40 -13.53 0.76
CA SER A 50 17.74 -14.01 -0.46
C SER A 50 16.23 -14.21 -0.26
N VAL A 51 15.83 -14.76 0.89
CA VAL A 51 14.41 -14.96 1.25
C VAL A 51 13.71 -13.62 1.50
N SER A 52 14.32 -12.71 2.28
CA SER A 52 13.71 -11.41 2.61
C SER A 52 13.46 -10.48 1.42
N LYS A 53 14.00 -10.76 0.23
CA LYS A 53 13.74 -9.97 -0.98
C LYS A 53 12.45 -10.37 -1.71
N LYS A 54 12.02 -11.63 -1.60
CA LYS A 54 10.88 -12.13 -2.38
C LYS A 54 9.52 -11.75 -1.78
N ASP A 55 9.44 -11.60 -0.45
CA ASP A 55 8.15 -11.39 0.21
C ASP A 55 7.70 -9.92 0.26
N LYS A 56 8.62 -8.96 0.05
CA LYS A 56 8.30 -7.52 0.17
C LYS A 56 7.30 -7.04 -0.86
N GLN A 57 7.35 -7.57 -2.09
CA GLN A 57 6.44 -7.16 -3.16
C GLN A 57 5.03 -7.68 -2.94
N LEU A 58 4.88 -8.97 -2.55
CA LEU A 58 3.57 -9.53 -2.25
C LEU A 58 2.93 -8.82 -1.06
N TYR A 59 3.68 -8.61 0.02
CA TYR A 59 3.17 -7.90 1.18
C TYR A 59 2.72 -6.47 0.84
N LYS A 60 3.51 -5.73 0.05
CA LYS A 60 3.16 -4.39 -0.41
C LYS A 60 1.85 -4.41 -1.21
N GLN A 61 1.73 -5.32 -2.18
CA GLN A 61 0.50 -5.44 -2.98
C GLN A 61 -0.75 -5.76 -2.14
N TYR A 62 -0.63 -6.66 -1.15
CA TYR A 62 -1.75 -6.95 -0.25
C TYR A 62 -2.11 -5.75 0.63
N ALA A 63 -1.11 -5.04 1.17
CA ALA A 63 -1.33 -3.85 1.97
C ALA A 63 -2.00 -2.73 1.15
N ASP A 64 -1.56 -2.52 -0.08
CA ASP A 64 -2.11 -1.52 -1.00
C ASP A 64 -3.56 -1.83 -1.37
N ASN A 65 -3.87 -3.10 -1.66
CA ASN A 65 -5.23 -3.55 -1.95
C ASN A 65 -6.17 -3.37 -0.75
N GLU A 66 -5.71 -3.74 0.45
CA GLU A 66 -6.48 -3.63 1.69
C GLU A 66 -6.75 -2.15 2.04
N LEU A 67 -5.75 -1.29 1.81
CA LEU A 67 -5.87 0.14 2.01
C LEU A 67 -6.87 0.76 1.02
N GLY A 68 -6.78 0.41 -0.27
CA GLY A 68 -7.72 0.88 -1.29
C GLY A 68 -9.16 0.45 -0.99
N ALA A 69 -9.36 -0.82 -0.61
CA ALA A 69 -10.68 -1.35 -0.23
C ALA A 69 -11.25 -0.66 1.03
N SER A 70 -10.40 -0.46 2.05
CA SER A 70 -10.79 0.25 3.27
C SER A 70 -11.16 1.70 2.99
N TYR A 71 -10.37 2.38 2.16
CA TYR A 71 -10.64 3.76 1.76
C TYR A 71 -11.96 3.89 1.01
N ALA A 72 -12.20 3.05 0.00
CA ALA A 72 -13.45 3.07 -0.77
C ALA A 72 -14.68 2.73 0.10
N SER A 73 -14.54 1.80 1.05
CA SER A 73 -15.60 1.48 2.02
C SER A 73 -15.93 2.65 2.95
N VAL A 74 -14.91 3.38 3.43
CA VAL A 74 -15.12 4.57 4.28
C VAL A 74 -15.70 5.72 3.46
N PHE A 75 -15.17 5.95 2.27
CA PHE A 75 -15.63 6.98 1.34
C PHE A 75 -17.12 6.85 1.02
N THR A 76 -17.58 5.64 0.67
CA THR A 76 -18.98 5.38 0.29
C THR A 76 -19.96 5.51 1.46
N LYS A 77 -19.51 5.27 2.70
CA LYS A 77 -20.31 5.39 3.93
C LYS A 77 -20.30 6.78 4.55
N MET A 78 -19.46 7.69 4.05
CA MET A 78 -19.37 9.04 4.59
C MET A 78 -20.70 9.78 4.37
N SER A 79 -21.16 10.50 5.40
CA SER A 79 -22.33 11.36 5.26
C SER A 79 -21.90 12.80 5.06
N ILE A 80 -22.31 13.37 3.93
CA ILE A 80 -22.10 14.76 3.56
C ILE A 80 -23.46 15.32 3.15
N CYS A 81 -23.73 16.58 3.50
CA CYS A 81 -24.99 17.21 3.10
C CYS A 81 -26.24 16.46 3.63
N GLY A 82 -26.12 15.81 4.79
CA GLY A 82 -27.20 15.05 5.42
C GLY A 82 -27.60 13.75 4.70
N THR A 83 -26.82 13.34 3.69
CA THR A 83 -27.03 12.11 2.94
C THR A 83 -25.72 11.31 2.87
N GLU A 84 -25.80 10.03 2.53
CA GLU A 84 -24.64 9.18 2.33
C GLU A 84 -23.99 9.49 0.95
N MET A 85 -22.67 9.31 0.84
CA MET A 85 -21.89 9.56 -0.37
C MET A 85 -22.38 8.73 -1.57
N ASN A 86 -22.81 7.49 -1.35
CA ASN A 86 -23.43 6.65 -2.39
C ASN A 86 -24.63 7.34 -3.07
N LYS A 87 -25.52 7.97 -2.30
CA LYS A 87 -26.70 8.68 -2.81
C LYS A 87 -26.34 10.00 -3.48
N LEU A 88 -25.29 10.67 -3.00
CA LEU A 88 -24.76 11.87 -3.68
C LEU A 88 -24.17 11.51 -5.04
N LEU A 89 -23.44 10.39 -5.12
CA LEU A 89 -22.91 9.86 -6.37
C LEU A 89 -24.03 9.47 -7.33
N GLU A 90 -25.04 8.74 -6.85
CA GLU A 90 -26.23 8.37 -7.62
C GLU A 90 -26.97 9.62 -8.13
N ASP A 91 -27.22 10.60 -7.27
CA ASP A 91 -27.86 11.86 -7.67
C ASP A 91 -27.02 12.63 -8.68
N CYS A 92 -25.71 12.71 -8.50
CA CYS A 92 -24.81 13.41 -9.41
C CYS A 92 -24.89 12.87 -10.85
N ILE A 93 -25.01 11.55 -10.99
CA ILE A 93 -25.07 10.88 -12.30
C ILE A 93 -26.47 10.98 -12.89
N THR A 94 -27.52 10.82 -12.07
CA THR A 94 -28.89 10.68 -12.56
C THR A 94 -29.66 12.00 -12.67
N THR A 95 -29.74 12.79 -11.60
CA THR A 95 -30.71 13.90 -11.53
C THR A 95 -30.17 15.27 -11.12
N ARG A 96 -29.03 15.32 -10.43
CA ARG A 96 -28.40 16.53 -9.87
C ARG A 96 -29.39 17.41 -9.10
N ARG A 97 -30.29 16.79 -8.33
CA ARG A 97 -31.35 17.49 -7.60
C ARG A 97 -30.96 17.85 -6.17
N ILE A 98 -30.00 17.13 -5.59
CA ILE A 98 -29.55 17.40 -4.24
C ILE A 98 -28.67 18.65 -4.26
N VAL A 99 -29.12 19.68 -3.54
CA VAL A 99 -28.38 20.93 -3.35
C VAL A 99 -27.88 20.99 -1.91
N CYS A 100 -26.59 21.18 -1.76
CA CYS A 100 -25.90 21.18 -0.49
C CYS A 100 -25.67 22.59 0.07
N GLU A 101 -25.10 22.66 1.28
CA GLU A 101 -24.77 23.94 1.90
C GLU A 101 -23.91 24.80 0.96
N GLY A 102 -24.26 26.08 0.85
CA GLY A 102 -23.62 26.99 -0.10
C GLY A 102 -24.18 26.92 -1.52
N GLY A 103 -25.24 26.16 -1.77
CA GLY A 103 -25.91 26.09 -3.08
C GLY A 103 -25.16 25.25 -4.12
N LEU A 104 -24.22 24.42 -3.67
CA LEU A 104 -23.46 23.51 -4.53
C LEU A 104 -24.33 22.31 -4.91
N ASP A 105 -24.24 21.89 -6.17
CA ASP A 105 -24.90 20.66 -6.60
C ASP A 105 -24.19 19.41 -6.02
N SER A 106 -24.82 18.25 -6.19
CA SER A 106 -24.27 16.97 -5.72
C SER A 106 -22.93 16.63 -6.36
N CYS A 107 -22.73 16.93 -7.65
CA CYS A 107 -21.47 16.65 -8.35
C CYS A 107 -20.31 17.52 -7.86
N GLU A 108 -20.53 18.83 -7.71
CA GLU A 108 -19.56 19.77 -7.18
C GLU A 108 -19.18 19.42 -5.75
N THR A 109 -20.16 19.02 -4.94
CA THR A 109 -19.95 18.59 -3.55
C THR A 109 -19.13 17.30 -3.49
N VAL A 110 -19.46 16.30 -4.30
CA VAL A 110 -18.71 15.04 -4.42
C VAL A 110 -17.27 15.32 -4.88
N ASN A 111 -17.10 16.11 -5.94
CA ASN A 111 -15.79 16.48 -6.47
C ASN A 111 -14.91 17.15 -5.41
N LYS A 112 -15.43 18.20 -4.77
CA LYS A 112 -14.71 18.91 -3.69
C LYS A 112 -14.35 17.99 -2.54
N THR A 113 -15.26 17.09 -2.17
CA THR A 113 -15.00 16.12 -1.10
C THR A 113 -13.89 15.14 -1.50
N ILE A 114 -13.96 14.57 -2.71
CA ILE A 114 -12.93 13.64 -3.21
C ILE A 114 -11.56 14.32 -3.18
N LEU A 115 -11.47 15.54 -3.74
CA LEU A 115 -10.22 16.31 -3.74
C LEU A 115 -9.71 16.57 -2.33
N TYR A 116 -10.59 17.00 -1.42
CA TYR A 116 -10.23 17.25 -0.03
C TYR A 116 -9.73 15.98 0.68
N LEU A 117 -10.40 14.84 0.48
CA LEU A 117 -10.02 13.58 1.11
C LEU A 117 -8.67 13.08 0.58
N LEU A 118 -8.46 13.15 -0.73
CA LEU A 118 -7.19 12.76 -1.33
C LEU A 118 -6.05 13.66 -0.85
N ASP A 119 -6.26 14.99 -0.85
CA ASP A 119 -5.29 15.99 -0.37
C ASP A 119 -4.97 15.83 1.14
N SER A 120 -5.97 15.47 1.94
CA SER A 120 -5.82 15.32 3.40
C SER A 120 -5.28 13.95 3.82
N THR A 121 -5.17 12.97 2.91
CA THR A 121 -4.75 11.60 3.22
C THR A 121 -3.56 11.14 2.39
N LEU A 122 -3.81 10.68 1.16
CA LEU A 122 -2.80 10.10 0.29
C LEU A 122 -1.75 11.14 -0.12
N ASP A 123 -2.15 12.40 -0.23
CA ASP A 123 -1.24 13.48 -0.57
C ASP A 123 -0.28 13.81 0.55
N LEU A 124 -0.80 13.84 1.77
CA LEU A 124 -0.04 14.06 3.00
C LEU A 124 0.97 12.95 3.25
N TRP A 125 0.65 11.71 2.83
CA TRP A 125 1.55 10.56 2.94
C TRP A 125 2.60 10.49 1.83
N ASP A 126 2.55 11.41 0.88
CA ASP A 126 3.42 11.44 -0.28
C ASP A 126 3.38 10.12 -1.08
N GLU A 127 2.22 9.47 -1.13
CA GLU A 127 2.03 8.27 -1.94
C GLU A 127 1.55 8.62 -3.36
N SER A 128 1.84 7.73 -4.31
CA SER A 128 1.32 7.82 -5.68
C SER A 128 0.07 6.95 -5.77
N TYR A 129 -1.01 7.45 -6.36
CA TYR A 129 -2.29 6.74 -6.38
C TYR A 129 -3.10 7.02 -7.65
N GLY A 130 -3.99 6.07 -7.96
CA GLY A 130 -5.07 6.21 -8.93
C GLY A 130 -6.41 6.00 -8.24
N PHE A 131 -7.31 6.97 -8.39
CA PHE A 131 -8.68 6.92 -7.91
C PHE A 131 -9.61 7.07 -9.12
N THR A 132 -10.51 6.11 -9.33
CA THR A 132 -11.44 6.10 -10.45
C THR A 132 -12.83 5.74 -9.97
N ILE A 133 -13.83 6.48 -10.42
CA ILE A 133 -15.25 6.12 -10.25
C ILE A 133 -15.78 5.79 -11.64
N ARG A 134 -16.40 4.62 -11.78
CA ARG A 134 -17.07 4.20 -13.01
C ARG A 134 -18.52 3.90 -12.72
N TRP A 135 -19.36 4.29 -13.67
CA TRP A 135 -20.75 3.89 -13.76
C TRP A 135 -20.88 2.83 -14.84
N THR A 136 -21.63 1.76 -14.58
CA THR A 136 -21.97 0.76 -15.60
C THR A 136 -23.46 0.46 -15.53
N ASP A 137 -24.12 0.58 -16.68
CA ASP A 137 -25.54 0.27 -16.86
C ASP A 137 -25.80 -1.25 -16.99
N ASP A 138 -24.74 -2.06 -17.15
CA ASP A 138 -24.81 -3.52 -17.12
C ASP A 138 -23.79 -4.08 -16.10
N PRO A 139 -24.24 -4.81 -15.05
CA PRO A 139 -23.36 -5.46 -14.08
C PRO A 139 -22.65 -6.71 -14.65
N ARG A 140 -22.84 -7.06 -15.94
CA ARG A 140 -22.01 -8.06 -16.60
C ARG A 140 -20.57 -7.57 -16.60
N ILE A 141 -19.72 -8.29 -15.87
CA ILE A 141 -18.27 -8.12 -15.85
C ILE A 141 -17.76 -8.41 -17.27
N GLU A 142 -17.82 -7.42 -18.15
CA GLU A 142 -17.09 -7.45 -19.41
C GLU A 142 -15.61 -7.37 -19.05
N GLY A 143 -14.88 -8.43 -19.39
CA GLY A 143 -13.43 -8.44 -19.23
C GLY A 143 -12.85 -7.25 -19.97
N TYR A 144 -12.27 -6.31 -19.23
CA TYR A 144 -11.66 -5.09 -19.75
C TYR A 144 -10.52 -5.43 -20.73
N THR A 145 -10.83 -5.43 -22.03
CA THR A 145 -9.88 -5.66 -23.12
C THR A 145 -9.87 -4.48 -24.09
N ASP A 146 -9.43 -3.30 -23.66
CA ASP A 146 -8.43 -2.58 -24.46
C ASP A 146 -7.75 -1.50 -23.62
N GLY A 147 -6.42 -1.57 -23.57
CA GLY A 147 -5.60 -0.74 -22.72
C GLY A 147 -4.99 0.41 -23.51
N THR A 148 -5.65 1.55 -23.58
CA THR A 148 -4.95 2.81 -23.88
C THR A 148 -5.44 3.94 -22.97
N TRP A 149 -4.64 4.29 -21.97
CA TRP A 149 -4.81 5.53 -21.20
C TRP A 149 -4.06 6.63 -21.94
N GLN A 150 -4.79 7.59 -22.52
CA GLN A 150 -4.13 8.74 -23.15
C GLN A 150 -3.54 9.67 -22.08
N ASN A 151 -2.28 10.05 -22.32
CA ASN A 151 -1.50 10.90 -21.45
C ASN A 151 -2.06 12.32 -21.38
N SER A 152 -2.25 12.79 -20.17
CA SER A 152 -2.26 14.21 -19.81
C SER A 152 -1.23 14.40 -18.72
N GLY A 153 -0.50 15.51 -18.81
CA GLY A 153 0.55 15.87 -17.87
C GLY A 153 0.05 16.04 -16.43
N GLU A 154 1.02 16.34 -15.55
CA GLU A 154 0.88 16.63 -14.11
C GLU A 154 -0.56 16.97 -13.67
N ASN A 155 -1.16 16.05 -12.90
CA ASN A 155 -2.49 16.14 -12.31
C ASN A 155 -3.60 16.46 -13.32
N SER A 156 -4.05 15.44 -14.04
CA SER A 156 -5.15 15.58 -14.97
C SER A 156 -6.46 15.05 -14.41
N TYR A 157 -7.48 15.90 -14.48
CA TYR A 157 -8.87 15.60 -14.16
C TYR A 157 -9.63 15.53 -15.47
N TYR A 158 -10.14 14.35 -15.84
CA TYR A 158 -11.04 14.21 -16.98
C TYR A 158 -12.45 13.93 -16.47
N PHE A 159 -13.37 14.78 -16.91
CA PHE A 159 -14.81 14.60 -16.79
C PHE A 159 -15.30 14.18 -18.16
N ASP A 160 -15.56 12.88 -18.31
CA ASP A 160 -16.46 12.40 -19.35
C ASP A 160 -17.76 12.01 -18.64
N ASP A 161 -18.90 12.10 -19.31
CA ASP A 161 -20.23 11.92 -18.68
C ASP A 161 -20.40 10.52 -18.02
N GLU A 162 -19.47 9.58 -18.29
CA GLU A 162 -19.48 8.19 -17.82
C GLU A 162 -18.32 7.84 -16.87
N LYS A 163 -17.31 8.71 -16.65
CA LYS A 163 -16.09 8.32 -15.92
C LYS A 163 -15.38 9.48 -15.21
N TRP A 164 -15.06 9.24 -13.94
CA TRP A 164 -14.28 10.18 -13.11
C TRP A 164 -12.92 9.56 -12.81
N VAL A 165 -11.84 10.20 -13.27
CA VAL A 165 -10.47 9.71 -13.06
C VAL A 165 -9.62 10.78 -12.38
N TYR A 166 -9.07 10.43 -11.23
CA TYR A 166 -8.14 11.24 -10.45
C TYR A 166 -6.83 10.44 -10.33
N THR A 167 -5.73 10.99 -10.83
CA THR A 167 -4.41 10.37 -10.70
C THR A 167 -3.42 11.39 -10.19
N ARG A 168 -2.62 10.99 -9.20
CA ARG A 168 -1.52 11.80 -8.68
C ARG A 168 -0.21 11.06 -8.92
N ARG A 169 0.71 11.75 -9.60
CA ARG A 169 1.97 11.21 -10.14
C ARG A 169 1.77 10.11 -11.19
N ASN A 170 2.81 9.92 -12.00
CA ASN A 170 2.74 9.06 -13.18
C ASN A 170 2.72 7.59 -12.76
N CYS A 171 1.53 7.00 -12.66
CA CYS A 171 1.32 5.59 -12.33
C CYS A 171 1.65 4.65 -13.51
N THR A 172 2.79 4.90 -14.16
CA THR A 172 3.34 4.07 -15.23
C THR A 172 4.00 2.86 -14.63
N ASP A 173 3.52 1.66 -14.96
CA ASP A 173 4.30 0.45 -14.76
C ASP A 173 5.53 0.53 -15.67
N GLU A 174 6.72 0.58 -15.07
CA GLU A 174 8.00 0.70 -15.80
C GLU A 174 8.27 -0.48 -16.74
N THR A 175 7.70 -1.65 -16.45
CA THR A 175 7.95 -2.87 -17.23
C THR A 175 7.06 -2.99 -18.47
N THR A 176 5.83 -2.49 -18.39
CA THR A 176 4.87 -2.57 -19.50
C THR A 176 4.70 -1.24 -20.23
N GLY A 177 5.09 -0.12 -19.61
CA GLY A 177 4.76 1.23 -20.06
C GLY A 177 3.26 1.55 -19.97
N ILE A 178 2.45 0.61 -19.44
CA ILE A 178 1.00 0.76 -19.32
C ILE A 178 0.70 1.37 -17.96
N LYS A 179 -0.01 2.50 -17.94
CA LYS A 179 -0.50 3.09 -16.70
C LYS A 179 -1.67 2.27 -16.17
N ARG A 180 -1.43 1.35 -15.25
CA ARG A 180 -2.50 0.67 -14.52
C ARG A 180 -2.19 0.80 -13.04
N PRO A 181 -3.04 1.47 -12.23
CA PRO A 181 -2.93 1.33 -10.79
C PRO A 181 -3.11 -0.16 -10.44
N PRO A 182 -2.12 -0.82 -9.81
CA PRO A 182 -2.29 -2.20 -9.36
C PRO A 182 -3.37 -2.23 -8.26
N GLY A 183 -4.23 -3.26 -8.29
CA GLY A 183 -5.09 -3.56 -7.14
C GLY A 183 -6.54 -3.09 -7.20
N LEU A 184 -7.11 -2.91 -8.38
CA LEU A 184 -8.51 -2.52 -8.54
C LEU A 184 -9.45 -3.60 -7.96
N SER A 185 -9.94 -3.36 -6.74
CA SER A 185 -11.08 -4.10 -6.20
C SER A 185 -12.32 -3.23 -6.37
N PRO A 186 -13.20 -3.52 -7.34
CA PRO A 186 -14.43 -2.77 -7.50
C PRO A 186 -15.30 -3.01 -6.27
N ILE A 187 -15.59 -1.95 -5.51
CA ILE A 187 -16.61 -2.02 -4.47
C ILE A 187 -17.94 -1.64 -5.13
N PRO A 188 -18.93 -2.55 -5.22
CA PRO A 188 -20.24 -2.21 -5.72
C PRO A 188 -20.92 -1.27 -4.73
N VAL A 189 -21.33 -0.10 -5.21
CA VAL A 189 -22.05 0.91 -4.43
C VAL A 189 -23.44 1.05 -5.04
N GLY A 190 -24.40 0.21 -4.62
CA GLY A 190 -25.77 0.27 -5.13
C GLY A 190 -26.63 -0.93 -4.74
N THR A 191 -27.96 -0.75 -4.70
CA THR A 191 -28.93 -1.79 -4.32
C THR A 191 -29.86 -2.25 -5.46
N THR A 192 -29.78 -1.68 -6.66
CA THR A 192 -30.78 -1.94 -7.71
C THR A 192 -30.22 -1.64 -9.11
N GLY A 193 -29.92 -2.69 -9.88
CA GLY A 193 -29.69 -2.63 -11.34
C GLY A 193 -28.35 -2.02 -11.76
N ASP A 194 -28.08 -0.81 -11.31
CA ASP A 194 -26.92 -0.02 -11.66
C ASP A 194 -25.84 -0.17 -10.58
N THR A 195 -24.62 -0.44 -11.02
CA THR A 195 -23.48 -0.57 -10.10
C THR A 195 -22.50 0.57 -10.32
N ILE A 196 -22.42 1.46 -9.34
CA ILE A 196 -21.25 2.34 -9.20
C ILE A 196 -20.10 1.48 -8.72
N SER A 197 -18.97 1.55 -9.41
CA SER A 197 -17.72 0.99 -8.92
C SER A 197 -16.79 2.14 -8.56
N VAL A 198 -16.37 2.15 -7.30
CA VAL A 198 -15.30 3.04 -6.83
C VAL A 198 -14.05 2.20 -6.74
N GLU A 199 -13.04 2.58 -7.51
CA GLU A 199 -11.76 1.90 -7.60
C GLU A 199 -10.66 2.82 -7.06
N VAL A 200 -9.88 2.32 -6.11
CA VAL A 200 -8.72 3.04 -5.55
C VAL A 200 -7.55 2.08 -5.52
N GLY A 201 -6.43 2.50 -6.10
CA GLY A 201 -5.19 1.72 -6.13
C GLY A 201 -3.97 2.60 -5.87
N MET A 202 -3.00 2.05 -5.14
CA MET A 202 -1.69 2.68 -4.97
C MET A 202 -0.81 2.35 -6.16
N CYS A 203 0.02 3.30 -6.58
CA CYS A 203 0.93 3.10 -7.69
C CYS A 203 2.24 2.53 -7.14
N ALA A 204 2.68 1.40 -7.70
CA ALA A 204 3.92 0.77 -7.28
C ALA A 204 5.09 1.72 -7.60
N GLN A 205 5.66 2.31 -6.54
CA GLN A 205 7.03 2.84 -6.56
C GLN A 205 8.04 1.70 -6.68
#